data_AF-A0A7C8HGY7-F1
#
_entry.id   AF-A0A7C8HGY7-F1
#
_cell.length_a   1.000
_cell.length_b   1.000
_cell.length_c   1.000
_cell.angle_alpha   90.00
_cell.angle_beta   90.00
_cell.angle_gamma   90.00
#
_symmetry.space_group_name_H-M   'P 1'
#
loop_
_entity.id
_entity.type
_entity.pdbx_description
1 polymer ?
#
loop_
_entity_poly.entity_id
_entity_poly.type
_entity_poly.pdbx_seq_one_letter_code
_entity_poly.pdbx_strand_id
1 'polypeptide(L)'
;WKAGRRADSPMLLPLAGGERPVIKLGGIVMILGLHRQGISVSAIARQLGIDRKTVRKHIAAGLTAPSYKARPPRERAIASFEPYLRERLTAYPTLTGRRLWREIKERGYAGGYTAVTDLLRELRPPRAKGFEVRFETPPGEQAQVDFARFDVEFFDEPGVKRIVWLFSIVLGHSRFIWARFVLHQDMQSVLRCHMAAFEALGASRPIRPY
;
A
#
# COMPACT_ATOMS: atom_id res chain seq x y z
N TRP A 1 46.97 -48.04 -4.10
CA TRP A 1 47.30 -47.22 -2.92
C TRP A 1 46.22 -46.16 -2.73
N LYS A 2 45.44 -46.30 -1.65
CA LYS A 2 44.70 -45.32 -0.80
C LYS A 2 44.69 -43.86 -1.26
N ALA A 3 43.68 -43.01 -1.04
CA ALA A 3 42.40 -42.95 -0.30
C ALA A 3 41.76 -41.60 -0.77
N GLY A 4 40.50 -41.21 -0.56
CA GLY A 4 39.47 -41.61 0.37
C GLY A 4 38.36 -40.55 0.40
N ARG A 5 37.30 -40.89 1.14
CA ARG A 5 36.27 -40.04 1.76
C ARG A 5 35.22 -39.36 0.87
N ARG A 6 34.02 -39.92 1.03
CA ARG A 6 32.70 -39.28 0.91
C ARG A 6 32.62 -38.04 1.80
N ALA A 7 31.97 -36.99 1.30
CA ALA A 7 31.24 -36.02 2.10
C ALA A 7 30.09 -35.43 1.25
N ASP A 8 28.88 -35.71 1.70
CA ASP A 8 27.62 -34.98 1.54
C ASP A 8 27.20 -34.45 0.16
N SER A 9 26.40 -35.28 -0.50
CA SER A 9 25.49 -34.87 -1.56
C SER A 9 24.25 -34.23 -0.93
N PRO A 10 23.90 -32.96 -1.21
CA PRO A 10 22.54 -32.52 -1.02
C PRO A 10 21.68 -33.16 -2.13
N MET A 11 20.78 -34.04 -1.69
CA MET A 11 19.73 -34.63 -2.50
C MET A 11 19.00 -33.58 -3.33
N LEU A 12 18.90 -33.79 -4.64
CA LEU A 12 17.90 -33.13 -5.48
C LEU A 12 17.23 -34.17 -6.36
N LEU A 13 15.96 -34.42 -6.02
CA LEU A 13 15.02 -35.34 -6.67
C LEU A 13 14.78 -34.99 -8.15
N PRO A 14 14.43 -35.98 -8.99
CA PRO A 14 14.12 -35.75 -10.40
C PRO A 14 12.69 -35.22 -10.55
N LEU A 15 12.52 -34.05 -11.15
CA LEU A 15 11.21 -33.56 -11.60
C LEU A 15 11.01 -33.91 -13.07
N ALA A 16 10.28 -35.00 -13.31
CA ALA A 16 9.68 -35.30 -14.60
C ALA A 16 8.38 -34.49 -14.75
N GLY A 17 8.28 -33.68 -15.80
CA GLY A 17 7.06 -32.92 -16.13
C GLY A 17 7.31 -31.90 -17.24
N GLY A 18 6.55 -32.00 -18.33
CA GLY A 18 6.73 -31.30 -19.61
C GLY A 18 6.45 -29.78 -19.62
N GLU A 19 7.15 -29.01 -18.79
CA GLU A 19 7.26 -27.56 -18.90
C GLU A 19 8.72 -27.20 -19.17
N ARG A 20 9.00 -26.32 -20.15
CA ARG A 20 10.40 -25.88 -20.39
C ARG A 20 10.89 -25.20 -19.10
N PRO A 21 11.84 -25.78 -18.35
CA PRO A 21 12.26 -25.19 -17.09
C PRO A 21 12.85 -23.81 -17.40
N VAL A 22 12.33 -22.78 -16.74
CA VAL A 22 12.87 -21.44 -16.84
C VAL A 22 14.26 -21.47 -16.21
N ILE A 23 15.29 -21.49 -17.07
CA ILE A 23 16.68 -21.50 -16.60
C ILE A 23 16.99 -20.12 -16.02
N LYS A 24 17.03 -20.07 -14.69
CA LYS A 24 17.49 -18.91 -13.92
C LYS A 24 18.98 -18.68 -14.21
N LEU A 25 19.47 -17.46 -13.93
CA LEU A 25 20.87 -17.08 -14.16
C LEU A 25 21.88 -18.09 -13.58
N GLY A 26 21.61 -18.66 -12.41
CA GLY A 26 22.44 -19.71 -11.81
C GLY A 26 22.60 -20.97 -12.67
N GLY A 27 21.55 -21.38 -13.40
CA GLY A 27 21.63 -22.51 -14.33
C GLY A 27 22.46 -22.18 -15.58
N ILE A 28 22.47 -20.93 -16.03
CA ILE A 28 23.32 -20.47 -17.15
C ILE A 28 24.79 -20.50 -16.74
N VAL A 29 25.11 -20.01 -15.54
CA VAL A 29 26.47 -20.03 -14.99
C VAL A 29 26.99 -21.48 -14.88
N MET A 30 26.15 -22.41 -14.43
CA MET A 30 26.51 -23.82 -14.30
C MET A 30 26.76 -24.49 -15.66
N ILE A 31 25.92 -24.22 -16.68
CA ILE A 31 26.12 -24.70 -18.05
C ILE A 31 27.46 -24.20 -18.62
N LEU A 32 27.75 -22.91 -18.46
CA LEU A 32 28.98 -22.31 -18.98
C LEU A 32 30.22 -22.81 -18.23
N GLY A 33 30.13 -22.99 -16.91
CA GLY A 33 31.21 -23.54 -16.09
C GLY A 33 31.57 -24.97 -16.50
N LEU A 34 30.58 -25.85 -16.63
CA LEU A 34 30.79 -27.25 -17.05
C LEU A 34 31.33 -27.33 -18.49
N HIS A 35 30.88 -26.45 -19.38
CA HIS A 35 31.42 -26.38 -20.75
C HIS A 35 32.89 -25.93 -20.75
N ARG A 36 33.27 -24.95 -19.93
CA ARG A 36 34.68 -24.52 -19.77
C ARG A 36 35.57 -25.62 -19.20
N GLN A 37 35.02 -26.56 -18.44
CA GLN A 37 35.72 -27.75 -17.94
C GLN A 37 35.86 -28.87 -19.00
N GLY A 38 35.42 -28.65 -20.24
CA GLY A 38 35.53 -29.62 -21.33
C GLY A 38 34.45 -30.71 -21.32
N ILE A 39 33.41 -30.58 -20.49
CA ILE A 39 32.33 -31.55 -20.44
C ILE A 39 31.43 -31.39 -21.67
N SER A 40 31.13 -32.51 -22.34
CA SER A 40 30.31 -32.50 -23.56
C SER A 40 28.87 -32.04 -23.29
N VAL A 41 28.26 -31.39 -24.27
CA VAL A 41 26.85 -30.94 -24.23
C VAL A 41 25.87 -32.04 -23.80
N SER A 42 26.11 -33.28 -24.27
CA SER A 42 25.27 -34.43 -23.92
C SER A 42 25.39 -34.84 -22.45
N ALA A 43 26.58 -34.69 -21.86
CA ALA A 43 26.81 -34.94 -20.44
C ALA A 43 26.22 -33.82 -19.57
N ILE A 44 26.39 -32.56 -19.97
CA ILE A 44 25.77 -31.39 -19.29
C ILE A 44 24.24 -31.52 -19.27
N ALA A 45 23.64 -31.88 -20.42
CA ALA A 45 22.19 -32.08 -20.53
C ALA A 45 21.66 -33.18 -19.59
N ARG A 46 22.38 -34.30 -19.48
CA ARG A 46 22.02 -35.40 -18.56
C ARG A 46 22.20 -35.00 -17.10
N GLN A 47 23.28 -34.30 -16.78
CA GLN A 47 23.61 -33.89 -15.42
C GLN A 47 22.63 -32.83 -14.87
N LEU A 48 22.15 -31.93 -15.73
CA LEU A 48 21.24 -30.84 -15.33
C LEU A 48 19.76 -31.14 -15.63
N GLY A 49 19.44 -32.24 -16.31
CA GLY A 49 18.07 -32.56 -16.73
C GLY A 49 17.50 -31.57 -17.77
N ILE A 50 18.37 -30.92 -18.55
CA ILE A 50 17.99 -29.86 -19.51
C ILE A 50 18.15 -30.38 -20.94
N ASP A 51 17.23 -29.99 -21.82
CA ASP A 51 17.32 -30.35 -23.25
C ASP A 51 18.63 -29.88 -23.89
N ARG A 52 19.23 -30.73 -24.73
CA ARG A 52 20.52 -30.46 -25.39
C ARG A 52 20.49 -29.20 -26.26
N LYS A 53 19.34 -28.84 -26.87
CA LYS A 53 19.20 -27.61 -27.66
C LYS A 53 19.28 -26.38 -26.76
N THR A 54 18.73 -26.46 -25.55
CA THR A 54 18.79 -25.38 -24.56
C THR A 54 20.22 -25.20 -24.03
N VAL A 55 20.93 -26.29 -23.76
CA VAL A 55 22.37 -26.25 -23.37
C VAL A 55 23.20 -25.58 -24.48
N ARG A 56 23.04 -26.00 -25.75
CA ARG A 56 23.73 -25.36 -26.89
C ARG A 56 23.40 -23.87 -27.02
N LYS A 57 22.12 -23.51 -26.86
CA LYS A 57 21.66 -22.12 -26.92
C LYS A 57 22.36 -21.25 -25.87
N HIS A 58 22.49 -21.72 -24.64
CA HIS A 58 23.15 -20.95 -23.58
C HIS A 58 24.68 -20.91 -23.72
N ILE A 59 25.32 -21.97 -24.22
CA ILE A 59 26.75 -21.94 -24.56
C ILE A 59 27.03 -20.89 -25.65
N ALA A 60 26.21 -20.85 -26.71
CA ALA A 60 26.34 -19.88 -27.79
C ALA A 60 25.99 -18.45 -27.38
N ALA A 61 25.00 -18.26 -26.50
CA ALA A 61 24.54 -16.94 -26.05
C ALA A 61 25.36 -16.34 -24.89
N GLY A 62 26.21 -17.11 -24.22
CA GLY A 62 27.02 -16.66 -23.09
C GLY A 62 26.21 -16.30 -21.84
N LEU A 63 26.76 -15.43 -20.98
CA LEU A 63 26.15 -14.93 -19.72
C LEU A 63 24.98 -13.95 -19.94
N THR A 64 24.27 -14.08 -21.05
CA THR A 64 23.14 -13.21 -21.37
C THR A 64 21.90 -13.71 -20.62
N ALA A 65 21.37 -12.89 -19.71
CA ALA A 65 20.08 -13.18 -19.09
C ALA A 65 19.00 -13.33 -20.18
N PRO A 66 18.09 -14.31 -20.08
CA PRO A 66 17.05 -14.49 -21.08
C PRO A 66 16.14 -13.26 -21.10
N SER A 67 16.35 -12.39 -22.08
CA SER A 67 15.46 -11.26 -22.37
C SER A 67 14.18 -11.82 -22.97
N TYR A 68 13.12 -11.86 -22.17
CA TYR A 68 11.77 -12.05 -22.69
C TYR A 68 11.35 -10.74 -23.34
N LYS A 69 11.17 -10.74 -24.67
CA LYS A 69 10.48 -9.64 -25.34
C LYS A 69 9.11 -9.49 -24.67
N ALA A 70 8.83 -8.31 -24.13
CA ALA A 70 7.52 -7.98 -23.59
C ALA A 70 6.47 -8.33 -24.66
N ARG A 71 5.47 -9.12 -24.27
CA ARG A 71 4.39 -9.50 -25.18
C ARG A 71 3.73 -8.20 -25.66
N PRO A 72 3.47 -8.03 -26.97
CA PRO A 72 2.78 -6.84 -27.45
C PRO A 72 1.48 -6.66 -26.65
N PRO A 73 1.13 -5.42 -26.25
CA PRO A 73 -0.10 -5.18 -25.52
C PRO A 73 -1.26 -5.75 -26.33
N ARG A 74 -2.00 -6.71 -25.76
CA ARG A 74 -3.23 -7.16 -26.38
C ARG A 74 -4.22 -6.00 -26.35
N GLU A 75 -4.86 -5.74 -27.48
CA GLU A 75 -5.97 -4.79 -27.56
C GLU A 75 -6.98 -5.16 -26.48
N ARG A 76 -7.19 -4.23 -25.53
CA ARG A 76 -8.11 -4.45 -24.43
C ARG A 76 -9.51 -4.27 -25.00
N ALA A 77 -10.39 -5.25 -24.85
CA ALA A 77 -11.79 -5.15 -25.29
C ALA A 77 -12.55 -3.95 -24.68
N ILE A 78 -12.02 -3.37 -23.59
CA ILE A 78 -12.56 -2.16 -22.98
C ILE A 78 -12.26 -0.88 -23.78
N ALA A 79 -11.23 -0.87 -24.63
CA ALA A 79 -10.83 0.31 -25.39
C ALA A 79 -11.96 0.83 -26.28
N SER A 80 -12.77 -0.08 -26.85
CA SER A 80 -13.96 0.28 -27.64
C SER A 80 -15.04 1.02 -26.84
N PHE A 81 -15.07 0.87 -25.52
CA PHE A 81 -16.03 1.52 -24.62
C PHE A 81 -15.46 2.78 -23.95
N GLU A 82 -14.19 3.11 -24.16
CA GLU A 82 -13.54 4.31 -23.59
C GLU A 82 -14.27 5.62 -23.96
N PRO A 83 -14.68 5.86 -25.23
CA PRO A 83 -15.38 7.10 -25.59
C PRO A 83 -16.67 7.29 -24.79
N TYR A 84 -17.44 6.21 -24.65
CA TYR A 84 -18.69 6.22 -23.88
C TYR A 84 -18.43 6.47 -22.39
N LEU A 85 -17.44 5.82 -21.80
CA LEU A 85 -17.09 6.03 -20.39
C LEU A 85 -16.63 7.47 -20.13
N ARG A 86 -15.86 8.06 -21.05
CA ARG A 86 -15.42 9.46 -20.95
C ARG A 86 -16.62 10.42 -21.01
N GLU A 87 -17.53 10.23 -21.96
CA GLU A 87 -18.76 11.03 -22.07
C GLU A 87 -19.60 10.97 -20.79
N ARG A 88 -19.81 9.77 -20.25
CA ARG A 88 -20.58 9.57 -19.02
C ARG A 88 -19.91 10.21 -17.80
N LEU A 89 -18.58 10.15 -17.72
CA LEU A 89 -17.82 10.82 -16.66
C LEU A 89 -17.87 12.34 -16.76
N THR A 90 -17.85 12.89 -17.98
CA THR A 90 -18.00 14.34 -18.21
C THR A 90 -19.39 14.81 -17.78
N ALA A 91 -20.44 14.07 -18.15
CA ALA A 91 -21.82 14.42 -17.78
C ALA A 91 -22.09 14.24 -16.27
N TYR A 92 -21.50 13.21 -15.66
CA TYR A 92 -21.73 12.87 -14.25
C TYR A 92 -20.44 12.40 -13.57
N PRO A 93 -19.60 13.33 -13.08
CA PRO A 93 -18.29 13.01 -12.49
C PRO A 93 -18.35 12.11 -11.24
N THR A 94 -19.49 12.10 -10.55
CA THR A 94 -19.71 11.35 -9.30
C THR A 94 -20.22 9.92 -9.51
N LEU A 95 -20.42 9.48 -10.76
CA LEU A 95 -20.88 8.12 -11.04
C LEU A 95 -19.95 7.08 -10.42
N THR A 96 -20.51 5.96 -9.97
CA THR A 96 -19.71 4.85 -9.43
C THR A 96 -19.21 3.97 -10.57
N GLY A 97 -18.00 3.42 -10.42
CA GLY A 97 -17.46 2.48 -11.41
C GLY A 97 -18.34 1.24 -11.62
N ARG A 98 -19.06 0.80 -10.57
CA ARG A 98 -20.04 -0.30 -10.67
C ARG A 98 -21.21 0.03 -11.60
N ARG A 99 -21.73 1.26 -11.55
CA ARG A 99 -22.82 1.69 -12.43
C ARG A 99 -22.36 1.75 -13.88
N LEU A 100 -21.19 2.36 -14.11
CA LEU A 100 -20.59 2.41 -15.46
C LEU A 100 -20.30 1.02 -16.03
N TRP A 101 -19.81 0.09 -15.21
CA TRP A 101 -19.61 -1.30 -15.62
C TRP A 101 -20.92 -1.99 -16.03
N ARG A 102 -22.02 -1.76 -15.29
CA ARG A 102 -23.33 -2.30 -15.65
C ARG A 102 -23.83 -1.74 -16.99
N GLU A 103 -23.71 -0.43 -17.18
CA GLU A 103 -24.12 0.25 -18.42
C GLU A 103 -23.36 -0.29 -19.65
N ILE A 104 -22.04 -0.51 -19.54
CA ILE A 104 -21.28 -1.07 -20.67
C ILE A 104 -21.55 -2.57 -20.86
N LYS A 105 -21.86 -3.32 -19.79
CA LYS A 105 -22.23 -4.73 -19.88
C LYS A 105 -23.53 -4.93 -20.65
N GLU A 106 -24.52 -4.07 -20.42
CA GLU A 106 -25.76 -4.02 -21.19
C GLU A 106 -25.52 -3.67 -22.67
N ARG A 107 -24.43 -2.95 -22.97
CA ARG A 107 -23.99 -2.60 -24.33
C ARG A 107 -23.10 -3.67 -24.98
N GLY A 108 -22.97 -4.85 -24.38
CA GLY A 108 -22.21 -5.98 -24.93
C GLY A 108 -20.78 -6.12 -24.42
N TYR A 109 -20.39 -5.40 -23.35
CA TYR A 109 -19.08 -5.61 -22.73
C TYR A 109 -19.03 -6.95 -21.97
N ALA A 110 -18.18 -7.87 -22.44
CA ALA A 110 -17.96 -9.18 -21.81
C ALA A 110 -16.78 -9.21 -20.82
N GLY A 111 -16.11 -8.07 -20.58
CA GLY A 111 -14.93 -8.02 -19.72
C GLY A 111 -15.24 -7.87 -18.22
N GLY A 112 -14.18 -7.99 -17.42
CA GLY A 112 -14.26 -7.94 -15.96
C GLY A 112 -14.35 -6.52 -15.40
N TYR A 113 -14.90 -6.41 -14.18
CA TYR A 113 -15.02 -5.16 -13.43
C TYR A 113 -13.66 -4.45 -13.23
N THR A 114 -12.59 -5.21 -12.99
CA THR A 114 -11.24 -4.67 -12.74
C THR A 114 -10.71 -3.82 -13.91
N ALA A 115 -10.89 -4.31 -15.14
CA ALA A 115 -10.45 -3.57 -16.33
C ALA A 115 -11.18 -2.22 -16.45
N VAL A 116 -12.45 -2.16 -16.05
CA VAL A 116 -13.20 -0.91 -15.98
C VAL A 116 -12.67 0.00 -14.91
N THR A 117 -12.42 -0.51 -13.70
CA THR A 117 -11.88 0.33 -12.63
C THR A 117 -10.49 0.86 -12.94
N ASP A 118 -9.66 0.10 -13.65
CA ASP A 118 -8.31 0.53 -14.06
C ASP A 118 -8.41 1.66 -15.08
N LEU A 119 -9.24 1.50 -16.12
CA LEU A 119 -9.47 2.57 -17.10
C LEU A 119 -10.09 3.81 -16.45
N LEU A 120 -11.05 3.64 -15.52
CA LEU A 120 -11.66 4.77 -14.81
C LEU A 120 -10.67 5.52 -13.91
N ARG A 121 -9.63 4.85 -13.40
CA ARG A 121 -8.54 5.52 -12.65
C ARG A 121 -7.67 6.38 -13.55
N GLU A 122 -7.45 5.95 -14.80
CA GLU A 122 -6.73 6.74 -15.79
C GLU A 122 -7.58 7.92 -16.30
N LEU A 123 -8.90 7.72 -16.48
CA LEU A 123 -9.81 8.75 -16.98
C LEU A 123 -10.22 9.79 -15.92
N ARG A 124 -10.29 9.42 -14.64
CA ARG A 124 -10.62 10.37 -13.58
C ARG A 124 -9.36 11.11 -13.18
N PRO A 125 -9.35 12.46 -13.23
CA PRO A 125 -8.24 13.20 -12.65
C PRO A 125 -8.10 12.80 -11.18
N PRO A 126 -6.88 12.61 -10.67
CA PRO A 126 -6.68 12.31 -9.27
C PRO A 126 -7.38 13.39 -8.47
N ARG A 127 -8.26 12.98 -7.54
CA ARG A 127 -8.95 13.91 -6.65
C ARG A 127 -7.89 14.77 -6.01
N ALA A 128 -7.90 16.08 -6.32
CA ALA A 128 -7.09 17.02 -5.58
C ALA A 128 -7.46 16.80 -4.10
N LYS A 129 -6.47 16.42 -3.27
CA LYS A 129 -6.67 16.41 -1.83
C LYS A 129 -7.17 17.80 -1.50
N GLY A 130 -8.37 17.90 -0.92
CA GLY A 130 -8.93 19.19 -0.54
C GLY A 130 -7.85 19.97 0.18
N PHE A 131 -7.51 21.16 -0.31
CA PHE A 131 -6.62 22.05 0.40
C PHE A 131 -7.29 22.28 1.75
N GLU A 132 -6.71 21.71 2.80
CA GLU A 132 -7.00 22.11 4.16
C GLU A 132 -6.50 23.56 4.22
N VAL A 133 -7.39 24.52 3.96
CA VAL A 133 -7.05 25.94 3.97
C VAL A 133 -6.67 26.25 5.41
N ARG A 134 -5.36 26.30 5.67
CA ARG A 134 -4.79 26.77 6.93
C ARG A 134 -5.12 28.25 7.07
N PHE A 135 -6.12 28.56 7.87
CA PHE A 135 -6.24 29.90 8.46
C PHE A 135 -5.22 29.98 9.59
N GLU A 136 -4.10 30.64 9.35
CA GLU A 136 -3.14 30.98 10.40
C GLU A 136 -3.69 32.17 11.18
N THR A 137 -4.44 31.88 12.24
CA THR A 137 -4.95 32.90 13.16
C THR A 137 -3.78 33.44 14.02
N PRO A 138 -3.72 34.75 14.33
CA PRO A 138 -2.73 35.30 15.26
C PRO A 138 -2.74 34.62 16.65
N PRO A 139 -1.62 34.63 17.39
CA PRO A 139 -1.56 34.08 18.74
C PRO A 139 -2.66 34.66 19.65
N GLY A 140 -3.45 33.79 20.29
CA GLY A 140 -4.46 34.18 21.29
C GLY A 140 -5.84 34.55 20.73
N GLU A 141 -6.04 34.62 19.41
CA GLU A 141 -7.34 34.98 18.81
C GLU A 141 -8.31 33.80 18.64
N GLN A 142 -7.79 32.57 18.53
CA GLN A 142 -8.63 31.38 18.38
C GLN A 142 -8.02 30.15 19.05
N ALA A 143 -8.89 29.43 19.75
CA ALA A 143 -8.61 28.10 20.27
C ALA A 143 -9.77 27.16 19.93
N GLN A 144 -9.46 25.90 19.60
CA GLN A 144 -10.45 24.85 19.43
C GLN A 144 -10.56 24.07 20.73
N VAL A 145 -11.79 23.83 21.17
CA VAL A 145 -12.09 23.09 22.39
C VAL A 145 -12.83 21.82 22.01
N ASP A 146 -12.33 20.69 22.47
CA ASP A 146 -12.93 19.38 22.23
C ASP A 146 -13.01 18.56 23.52
N PHE A 147 -13.99 17.66 23.58
CA PHE A 147 -14.15 16.66 24.61
C PHE A 147 -14.04 15.26 24.01
N ALA A 148 -12.89 14.61 24.23
CA ALA A 148 -12.72 13.23 23.84
C ALA A 148 -13.26 12.29 24.93
N ARG A 149 -14.08 11.31 24.54
CA ARG A 149 -14.62 10.29 25.45
C ARG A 149 -13.68 9.10 25.56
N PHE A 150 -13.41 8.66 26.78
CA PHE A 150 -12.66 7.46 27.07
C PHE A 150 -13.47 6.55 28.00
N ASP A 151 -13.61 5.28 27.63
CA ASP A 151 -14.11 4.25 28.53
C ASP A 151 -12.89 3.64 29.25
N VAL A 152 -12.72 3.99 30.52
CA VAL A 152 -11.54 3.64 31.34
C VAL A 152 -11.96 2.63 32.41
N GLU A 153 -11.15 1.60 32.59
CA GLU A 153 -11.24 0.69 33.73
C GLU A 153 -10.13 1.08 34.71
N PHE A 154 -10.50 1.37 35.96
CA PHE A 154 -9.54 1.79 36.97
C PHE A 154 -8.98 0.58 37.73
N PHE A 155 -7.70 0.64 38.12
CA PHE A 155 -7.01 -0.47 38.78
C PHE A 155 -7.54 -0.78 40.19
N ASP A 156 -8.14 0.19 40.85
CA ASP A 156 -8.75 0.10 42.18
C ASP A 156 -10.14 -0.54 42.16
N GLU A 157 -10.83 -0.55 41.02
CA GLU A 157 -12.11 -1.25 40.82
C GLU A 157 -12.10 -2.10 39.54
N PRO A 158 -11.43 -3.27 39.56
CA PRO A 158 -11.36 -4.17 38.41
C PRO A 158 -12.76 -4.60 37.96
N GLY A 159 -13.04 -4.50 36.65
CA GLY A 159 -14.31 -4.86 36.04
C GLY A 159 -15.34 -3.72 35.94
N VAL A 160 -15.10 -2.55 36.56
CA VAL A 160 -16.00 -1.38 36.44
C VAL A 160 -15.46 -0.41 35.39
N LYS A 161 -16.14 -0.34 34.23
CA LYS A 161 -15.84 0.67 33.21
C LYS A 161 -16.53 1.97 33.55
N ARG A 162 -15.74 3.04 33.65
CA ARG A 162 -16.23 4.41 33.86
C ARG A 162 -15.89 5.26 32.65
N ILE A 163 -16.80 6.17 32.33
CA ILE A 163 -16.59 7.12 31.25
C ILE A 163 -15.82 8.31 31.82
N VAL A 164 -14.67 8.60 31.24
CA VAL A 164 -13.86 9.79 31.54
C VAL A 164 -13.78 10.62 30.27
N TRP A 165 -13.95 11.92 30.41
CA TRP A 165 -13.83 12.86 29.31
C TRP A 165 -12.51 13.59 29.41
N LEU A 166 -11.81 13.74 28.29
CA LEU A 166 -10.64 14.61 28.18
C LEU A 166 -11.10 15.92 27.56
N PHE A 167 -11.17 16.96 28.39
CA PHE A 167 -11.28 18.32 27.88
C PHE A 167 -9.92 18.73 27.31
N SER A 168 -9.90 19.24 26.08
CA SER A 168 -8.68 19.73 25.45
C SER A 168 -8.92 21.09 24.79
N ILE A 169 -7.94 21.99 24.93
CA ILE A 169 -7.85 23.25 24.22
C ILE A 169 -6.62 23.21 23.33
N VAL A 170 -6.82 23.44 22.03
CA VAL A 170 -5.76 23.54 21.03
C VAL A 170 -5.70 24.96 20.52
N LEU A 171 -4.57 25.65 20.76
CA LEU A 171 -4.37 26.99 20.22
C LEU A 171 -4.15 26.94 18.70
N GLY A 172 -4.90 27.76 17.96
CA GLY A 172 -4.87 27.75 16.49
C GLY A 172 -3.50 28.09 15.89
N HIS A 173 -2.77 29.00 16.54
CA HIS A 173 -1.46 29.47 16.08
C HIS A 173 -0.31 28.51 16.43
N SER A 174 -0.09 28.26 17.73
CA SER A 174 1.07 27.48 18.21
C SER A 174 0.83 25.98 18.23
N ARG A 175 -0.42 25.53 18.00
CA ARG A 175 -0.88 24.14 18.21
C ARG A 175 -0.59 23.61 19.62
N PHE A 176 -0.32 24.48 20.57
CA PHE A 176 -0.16 24.10 21.97
C PHE A 176 -1.46 23.48 22.46
N ILE A 177 -1.35 22.30 23.09
CA ILE A 177 -2.47 21.54 23.63
C ILE A 177 -2.42 21.60 25.14
N TRP A 178 -3.48 22.12 25.74
CA TRP A 178 -3.74 21.97 27.17
C TRP A 178 -4.91 21.01 27.35
N ALA A 179 -4.79 20.01 28.23
CA ALA A 179 -5.84 19.03 28.43
C ALA A 179 -5.99 18.59 29.88
N ARG A 180 -7.22 18.25 30.27
CA ARG A 180 -7.56 17.79 31.62
C ARG A 180 -8.69 16.76 31.57
N PHE A 181 -8.53 15.67 32.33
CA PHE A 181 -9.59 14.68 32.51
C PHE A 181 -10.68 15.18 33.46
N VAL A 182 -11.93 14.96 33.08
CA VAL A 182 -13.14 15.27 33.86
C VAL A 182 -14.13 14.11 33.79
N LEU A 183 -14.89 13.91 34.86
CA LEU A 183 -15.88 12.83 34.93
C LEU A 183 -17.22 13.21 34.29
N HIS A 184 -17.49 14.50 34.11
CA HIS A 184 -18.76 15.02 33.63
C HIS A 184 -18.57 16.10 32.56
N GLN A 185 -19.50 16.16 31.60
CA GLN A 185 -19.61 17.22 30.58
C GLN A 185 -20.68 18.24 30.96
N ASP A 186 -20.64 18.75 32.19
CA ASP A 186 -21.54 19.83 32.60
C ASP A 186 -20.89 21.21 32.34
N MET A 187 -21.73 22.24 32.25
CA MET A 187 -21.27 23.61 32.04
C MET A 187 -20.24 24.05 33.10
N GLN A 188 -20.38 23.57 34.34
CA GLN A 188 -19.45 23.89 35.40
C GLN A 188 -18.05 23.30 35.16
N SER A 189 -17.96 22.06 34.67
CA SER A 189 -16.69 21.41 34.33
C SER A 189 -16.05 22.07 33.12
N VAL A 190 -16.85 22.50 32.14
CA VAL A 190 -16.38 23.32 31.00
C VAL A 190 -15.74 24.61 31.52
N LEU A 191 -16.45 25.40 32.33
CA LEU A 191 -15.95 26.68 32.85
C LEU A 191 -14.71 26.52 33.72
N ARG A 192 -14.69 25.51 34.62
CA ARG A 192 -13.50 25.20 35.43
C ARG A 192 -12.29 24.84 34.58
N CYS A 193 -12.49 24.06 33.51
CA CYS A 193 -11.39 23.70 32.62
C CYS A 193 -10.90 24.89 31.80
N HIS A 194 -11.78 25.79 31.36
CA HIS A 194 -11.36 27.03 30.69
C HIS A 194 -10.57 27.94 31.62
N MET A 195 -11.02 28.15 32.86
CA MET A 195 -10.27 28.95 33.84
C MET A 195 -8.87 28.38 34.08
N ALA A 196 -8.76 27.08 34.30
CA ALA A 196 -7.49 26.40 34.50
C ALA A 196 -6.59 26.45 33.25
N ALA A 197 -7.18 26.33 32.05
CA ALA A 197 -6.44 26.46 30.81
C ALA A 197 -5.91 27.88 30.61
N PHE A 198 -6.74 28.91 30.85
CA PHE A 198 -6.31 30.31 30.71
C PHE A 198 -5.26 30.71 31.75
N GLU A 199 -5.36 30.20 32.98
CA GLU A 199 -4.32 30.37 34.00
C GLU A 199 -3.00 29.74 33.55
N ALA A 200 -3.03 28.49 33.07
CA ALA A 200 -1.84 27.79 32.57
C ALA A 200 -1.22 28.44 31.32
N LEU A 201 -2.04 29.08 30.49
CA LEU A 201 -1.62 29.79 29.28
C LEU A 201 -1.19 31.24 29.55
N GLY A 202 -1.27 31.72 30.80
CA GLY A 202 -0.93 33.10 31.18
C GLY A 202 -1.90 34.15 30.62
N ALA A 203 -3.11 33.75 30.19
CA ALA A 203 -4.13 34.61 29.61
C ALA A 203 -5.00 35.34 30.65
N SER A 204 -4.66 35.25 31.93
CA SER A 204 -5.37 35.96 33.00
C SER A 204 -5.04 37.46 32.98
N ARG A 205 -5.77 38.25 32.18
CA ARG A 205 -5.85 39.69 32.44
C ARG A 205 -6.67 39.88 33.72
N PRO A 206 -6.16 40.54 34.78
CA PRO A 206 -6.99 40.89 35.91
C PRO A 206 -8.13 41.78 35.41
N ILE A 207 -9.36 41.45 35.83
CA ILE A 207 -10.54 42.28 35.60
C ILE A 207 -10.24 43.61 36.30
N ARG A 208 -10.07 44.69 35.53
CA ARG A 208 -9.98 46.03 36.12
C ARG A 208 -11.35 46.35 36.72
N PRO A 209 -11.46 46.63 38.03
CA PRO A 209 -12.68 47.24 38.55
C PRO A 209 -12.82 48.63 37.93
N TYR A 210 -14.04 48.97 37.51
CA TYR A 210 -14.44 50.34 37.19
C TYR A 210 -14.47 51.20 38.44
#